data_AF-A0A0P9DNZ6-F1
#
_entry.id   AF-A0A0P9DNZ6-F1
#
_cell.length_a   1.000
_cell.length_b   1.000
_cell.length_c   1.000
_cell.angle_alpha   90.00
_cell.angle_beta   90.00
_cell.angle_gamma   90.00
#
_symmetry.space_group_name_H-M   'P 1'
#
loop_
_entity.id
_entity.type
_entity.pdbx_description
1 polymer ?
#
loop_
_entity_poly.entity_id
_entity_poly.type
_entity_poly.pdbx_seq_one_letter_code
_entity_poly.pdbx_strand_id
1 'polypeptide(L)'
;MAESYLKRAERRLRDAQRALEESYVPDAVRYCQECVEIAVKAVLRLVGIEYPKSHDLSAELSLFSDRFPDWFGAQIPRLAETMRLLTKTRGLAFYGDEERGLTPEELFSYDYAKKTLEDVKLYLDLCLKLLERWKAGRQ
;
A
#
# COMPACT_ATOMS: atom_id res chain seq x y z
N MET A 1 5.51 -12.44 12.58
CA MET A 1 4.22 -11.85 12.14
C MET A 1 4.40 -10.81 11.03
N ALA A 2 5.22 -9.76 11.23
CA ALA A 2 5.51 -8.76 10.19
C ALA A 2 6.00 -9.38 8.86
N GLU A 3 6.94 -10.34 8.91
CA GLU A 3 7.42 -11.05 7.71
C GLU A 3 6.29 -11.78 6.96
N SER A 4 5.37 -12.42 7.67
CA SER A 4 4.22 -13.10 7.05
C SER A 4 3.29 -12.11 6.35
N TYR A 5 3.12 -10.90 6.90
CA TYR A 5 2.35 -9.84 6.26
C TYR A 5 3.07 -9.34 5.00
N LEU A 6 4.38 -9.09 5.07
CA LEU A 6 5.13 -8.62 3.91
C LEU A 6 5.13 -9.64 2.76
N LYS A 7 5.23 -10.95 3.05
CA LYS A 7 5.05 -12.01 2.04
C LYS A 7 3.68 -11.95 1.36
N ARG A 8 2.63 -11.57 2.09
CA ARG A 8 1.27 -11.36 1.52
C ARG A 8 1.20 -10.08 0.69
N ALA A 9 1.86 -9.00 1.13
CA ALA A 9 1.96 -7.77 0.35
C ALA A 9 2.69 -8.00 -0.99
N GLU A 10 3.80 -8.74 -0.98
CA GLU A 10 4.50 -9.15 -2.21
C GLU A 10 3.60 -9.95 -3.16
N ARG A 11 2.76 -10.85 -2.63
CA ARG A 11 1.77 -11.55 -3.44
C ARG A 11 0.79 -10.58 -4.08
N ARG A 12 0.30 -9.59 -3.32
CA ARG A 12 -0.62 -8.56 -3.85
C ARG A 12 0.02 -7.68 -4.91
N LEU A 13 1.29 -7.30 -4.76
CA LEU A 13 2.00 -6.59 -5.82
C LEU A 13 2.07 -7.42 -7.11
N ARG A 14 2.32 -8.73 -7.02
CA ARG A 14 2.30 -9.63 -8.19
C ARG A 14 0.91 -9.81 -8.79
N ASP A 15 -0.14 -9.75 -7.98
CA ASP A 15 -1.52 -9.79 -8.48
C ASP A 15 -1.85 -8.46 -9.19
N ALA A 16 -1.41 -7.31 -8.66
CA ALA A 16 -1.55 -5.99 -9.28
C ALA A 16 -0.83 -5.88 -10.63
N GLN A 17 0.41 -6.40 -10.70
CA GLN A 17 1.20 -6.43 -11.93
C GLN A 17 0.51 -7.21 -13.04
N ARG A 18 -0.01 -8.41 -12.72
CA ARG A 18 -0.74 -9.25 -13.68
C ARG A 18 -2.03 -8.59 -14.15
N ALA A 19 -2.80 -8.01 -13.22
CA ALA A 19 -4.01 -7.28 -13.57
C ALA A 19 -3.72 -6.13 -14.55
N LEU A 20 -2.63 -5.38 -14.34
CA LEU A 20 -2.25 -4.31 -15.25
C LEU A 20 -1.79 -4.83 -16.63
N GLU A 21 -1.03 -5.93 -16.67
CA GLU A 21 -0.60 -6.59 -17.92
C GLU A 21 -1.80 -7.08 -18.74
N GLU A 22 -2.83 -7.58 -18.07
CA GLU A 22 -4.08 -8.06 -18.66
C GLU A 22 -5.10 -6.93 -18.91
N SER A 23 -4.73 -5.66 -18.67
CA SER A 23 -5.60 -4.47 -18.80
C SER A 23 -6.82 -4.45 -17.87
N TYR A 24 -6.81 -5.22 -16.78
CA TYR A 24 -7.75 -5.09 -15.66
C TYR A 24 -7.31 -3.94 -14.73
N VAL A 25 -7.49 -2.73 -15.22
CA VAL A 25 -6.99 -1.49 -14.58
C VAL A 25 -7.57 -1.26 -13.16
N PRO A 26 -8.88 -1.41 -12.91
CA PRO A 26 -9.43 -1.22 -11.56
C PRO A 26 -8.89 -2.25 -10.55
N ASP A 27 -8.74 -3.51 -10.97
CA ASP A 27 -8.14 -4.55 -10.16
C ASP A 27 -6.69 -4.27 -9.81
N ALA A 28 -5.90 -3.74 -10.75
CA ALA A 28 -4.53 -3.33 -10.49
C ALA A 28 -4.46 -2.28 -9.36
N VAL A 29 -5.32 -1.26 -9.39
CA VAL A 29 -5.41 -0.22 -8.35
C VAL A 29 -5.85 -0.83 -7.02
N ARG A 30 -6.83 -1.72 -7.03
CA ARG A 30 -7.31 -2.43 -5.83
C ARG A 30 -6.21 -3.27 -5.19
N TYR A 31 -5.50 -4.07 -5.97
CA TYR A 31 -4.40 -4.89 -5.47
C TYR A 31 -3.21 -4.04 -4.96
N CYS A 32 -2.97 -2.87 -5.55
CA CYS A 32 -2.02 -1.89 -5.03
C CYS A 32 -2.45 -1.37 -3.64
N GLN A 33 -3.73 -1.03 -3.46
CA GLN A 33 -4.28 -0.62 -2.16
C GLN A 33 -4.07 -1.72 -1.10
N GLU A 34 -4.44 -2.96 -1.43
CA GLU A 34 -4.26 -4.12 -0.51
C GLU A 34 -2.78 -4.35 -0.17
N CYS A 35 -1.88 -4.20 -1.14
CA CYS A 35 -0.44 -4.32 -0.93
C CYS A 35 0.08 -3.29 0.09
N VAL A 36 -0.20 -2.00 -0.13
CA VAL A 36 0.22 -0.91 0.77
C VAL A 36 -0.34 -1.10 2.16
N GLU A 37 -1.63 -1.42 2.27
CA GLU A 37 -2.28 -1.62 3.56
C GLU A 37 -1.59 -2.73 4.37
N ILE A 38 -1.36 -3.89 3.74
CA ILE A 38 -0.71 -5.02 4.41
C ILE A 38 0.74 -4.70 4.78
N ALA A 39 1.47 -3.99 3.92
CA ALA A 39 2.86 -3.59 4.16
C ALA A 39 2.97 -2.60 5.33
N VAL A 40 2.12 -1.56 5.35
CA VAL A 40 2.05 -0.56 6.45
C VAL A 40 1.70 -1.23 7.77
N LYS A 41 0.72 -2.13 7.76
CA LYS A 41 0.36 -2.98 8.91
C LYS A 41 1.55 -3.78 9.44
N ALA A 42 2.39 -4.31 8.55
CA ALA A 42 3.57 -5.06 8.94
C ALA A 42 4.61 -4.19 9.65
N VAL A 43 4.92 -3.01 9.10
CA VAL A 43 5.98 -2.13 9.63
C VAL A 43 5.58 -1.43 10.92
N LEU A 44 4.31 -1.05 11.09
CA LEU A 44 3.80 -0.54 12.38
C LEU A 44 3.95 -1.59 13.48
N ARG A 45 3.58 -2.85 13.21
CA ARG A 45 3.81 -3.97 14.16
C ARG A 45 5.29 -4.21 14.43
N LEU A 46 6.15 -4.04 13.42
CA LEU A 46 7.59 -4.24 13.55
C LEU A 46 8.21 -3.29 14.58
N VAL A 47 7.72 -2.04 14.65
CA VAL A 47 8.16 -1.04 15.63
C VAL A 47 7.34 -1.04 16.93
N GLY A 48 6.47 -2.05 17.13
CA GLY A 48 5.71 -2.24 18.36
C GLY A 48 4.43 -1.40 18.48
N ILE A 49 3.87 -0.93 17.37
CA ILE A 49 2.64 -0.14 17.34
C ILE A 49 1.46 -1.06 17.04
N GLU A 50 0.47 -1.04 17.93
CA GLU A 50 -0.87 -1.57 17.65
C GLU A 50 -1.75 -0.47 17.04
N TYR A 51 -2.61 -0.87 16.11
CA TYR A 51 -3.47 0.04 15.35
C TYR A 51 -4.90 -0.52 15.29
N PRO A 52 -5.92 0.35 15.08
CA PRO A 52 -7.31 -0.09 14.96
C PRO A 52 -7.51 -0.98 13.72
N LYS A 53 -8.63 -1.72 13.68
CA LYS A 53 -9.03 -2.46 12.48
C LYS A 53 -9.51 -1.48 11.39
N SER A 54 -8.54 -0.86 10.70
CA SER A 54 -8.75 0.13 9.65
C SER A 54 -8.05 -0.27 8.34
N HIS A 55 -8.56 0.27 7.23
CA HIS A 55 -7.95 0.19 5.90
C HIS A 55 -7.09 1.41 5.56
N ASP A 56 -7.30 2.54 6.27
CA ASP A 56 -6.44 3.71 6.21
C ASP A 56 -5.62 3.77 7.51
N LEU A 57 -4.29 3.75 7.39
CA LEU A 57 -3.33 3.88 8.48
C LEU A 57 -2.35 5.04 8.22
N SER A 58 -2.74 5.98 7.34
CA SER A 58 -1.92 7.14 6.97
C SER A 58 -1.66 8.05 8.17
N ALA A 59 -2.64 8.17 9.08
CA ALA A 59 -2.52 8.94 10.31
C ALA A 59 -1.54 8.28 11.29
N GLU A 60 -1.65 6.97 11.53
CA GLU A 60 -0.78 6.20 12.40
C GLU A 60 0.66 6.21 11.87
N LEU A 61 0.84 6.03 10.56
CA LEU A 61 2.16 6.09 9.95
C LEU A 61 2.83 7.46 10.15
N SER A 62 2.06 8.54 10.02
CA SER A 62 2.55 9.91 10.24
C SER A 62 2.81 10.20 11.72
N LEU A 63 1.93 9.74 12.61
CA LEU A 63 2.03 9.98 14.06
C LEU A 63 3.29 9.34 14.65
N PHE A 64 3.67 8.17 14.16
CA PHE A 64 4.81 7.41 14.68
C PHE A 64 6.02 7.44 13.74
N SER A 65 6.16 8.48 12.91
CA SER A 65 7.24 8.59 11.94
C SER A 65 8.63 8.56 12.57
N ASP A 66 8.73 9.08 13.80
CA ASP A 66 9.94 9.14 14.64
C ASP A 66 10.42 7.75 15.11
N ARG A 67 9.57 6.73 15.05
CA ARG A 67 9.90 5.33 15.39
C ARG A 67 10.62 4.60 14.26
N PHE A 68 10.74 5.23 13.09
CA PHE A 68 11.40 4.66 11.92
C PHE A 68 12.76 5.33 11.68
N PRO A 69 13.71 4.63 11.02
CA PRO A 69 14.96 5.25 10.59
C PRO A 69 14.71 6.42 9.62
N ASP A 70 15.57 7.44 9.63
CA ASP A 70 15.44 8.66 8.82
C ASP A 70 15.12 8.40 7.33
N TRP A 71 15.79 7.41 6.73
CA TRP A 71 15.58 7.05 5.33
C TRP A 71 14.17 6.52 5.03
N PHE A 72 13.51 5.89 6.02
CA PHE A 72 12.12 5.44 5.93
C PHE A 72 11.18 6.59 6.29
N GLY A 73 11.48 7.31 7.38
CA GLY A 73 10.73 8.47 7.83
C GLY A 73 10.54 9.53 6.75
N ALA A 74 11.58 9.79 5.94
CA ALA A 74 11.53 10.72 4.81
C ALA A 74 10.51 10.33 3.73
N GLN A 75 10.12 9.05 3.63
CA GLN A 75 9.17 8.54 2.64
C GLN A 75 7.73 8.48 3.17
N ILE A 76 7.54 8.59 4.50
CA ILE A 76 6.23 8.48 5.15
C ILE A 76 5.21 9.49 4.60
N PRO A 77 5.52 10.78 4.36
CA PRO A 77 4.53 11.71 3.84
C PRO A 77 3.90 11.26 2.52
N ARG A 78 4.72 10.79 1.57
CA ARG A 78 4.26 10.30 0.27
C ARG A 78 3.50 8.98 0.40
N LEU A 79 4.02 8.04 1.19
CA LEU A 79 3.36 6.76 1.45
C LEU A 79 1.98 6.96 2.11
N ALA A 80 1.88 7.83 3.09
CA ALA A 80 0.63 8.17 3.78
C ALA A 80 -0.39 8.82 2.84
N GLU A 81 0.06 9.72 1.96
CA GLU A 81 -0.79 10.33 0.94
C GLU A 81 -1.34 9.29 -0.05
N THR A 82 -0.46 8.46 -0.61
CA THR A 82 -0.85 7.40 -1.55
C THR A 82 -1.81 6.41 -0.91
N MET A 83 -1.53 5.97 0.33
CA MET A 83 -2.42 5.08 1.08
C MET A 83 -3.82 5.68 1.25
N ARG A 84 -3.89 6.94 1.68
CA ARG A 84 -5.16 7.64 1.89
C ARG A 84 -5.95 7.78 0.59
N LEU A 85 -5.28 8.12 -0.52
CA LEU A 85 -5.92 8.23 -1.82
C LEU A 85 -6.50 6.87 -2.25
N LEU A 86 -5.69 5.81 -2.19
CA LEU A 86 -6.10 4.46 -2.59
C LEU A 86 -7.25 3.91 -1.73
N THR A 87 -7.25 4.19 -0.43
CA THR A 87 -8.35 3.77 0.44
C THR A 87 -9.65 4.53 0.11
N LYS A 88 -9.57 5.82 -0.24
CA LYS A 88 -10.74 6.60 -0.70
C LYS A 88 -11.29 6.11 -2.03
N THR A 89 -10.41 5.75 -2.97
CA THR A 89 -10.82 5.27 -4.30
C THR A 89 -11.16 3.78 -4.31
N ARG A 90 -11.01 3.08 -3.18
CA ARG A 90 -11.32 1.65 -3.05
C ARG A 90 -12.76 1.33 -3.47
N GLY A 91 -13.73 2.09 -2.99
CA GLY A 91 -15.15 1.88 -3.35
C GLY A 91 -15.38 2.01 -4.86
N LEU A 92 -14.79 3.04 -5.47
CA LEU A 92 -14.85 3.28 -6.91
C LEU A 92 -14.23 2.15 -7.73
N ALA A 93 -13.14 1.54 -7.24
CA ALA A 93 -12.51 0.40 -7.91
C ALA A 93 -13.34 -0.90 -7.85
N PHE A 94 -14.28 -1.01 -6.90
CA PHE A 94 -15.18 -2.16 -6.78
C PHE A 94 -16.50 -1.95 -7.52
N TYR A 95 -17.09 -0.77 -7.39
CA TYR A 95 -18.49 -0.54 -7.75
C TYR A 95 -18.68 0.54 -8.80
N GLY A 96 -17.62 1.28 -9.13
CA GLY A 96 -17.73 2.47 -9.96
C GLY A 96 -18.31 3.64 -9.16
N ASP A 97 -18.79 4.65 -9.87
CA ASP A 97 -19.49 5.81 -9.32
C ASP A 97 -20.97 5.62 -9.62
N GLU A 98 -21.68 4.93 -8.72
CA GLU A 98 -23.09 4.56 -8.91
C GLU A 98 -24.00 5.79 -9.02
N GLU A 99 -23.66 6.90 -8.35
CA GLU A 99 -24.41 8.15 -8.45
C GLU A 99 -24.33 8.76 -9.86
N ARG A 100 -23.17 8.62 -10.52
CA ARG A 100 -22.93 9.13 -11.88
C ARG A 100 -23.11 8.07 -12.96
N GLY A 101 -23.36 6.82 -12.60
CA GLY A 101 -23.51 5.69 -13.51
C GLY A 101 -22.22 5.30 -14.24
N LEU A 102 -21.04 5.59 -13.67
CA LEU A 102 -19.75 5.27 -14.28
C LEU A 102 -19.22 3.94 -13.77
N THR A 103 -18.68 3.10 -14.65
CA THR A 103 -18.05 1.83 -14.25
C THR A 103 -16.64 2.07 -13.69
N PRO A 104 -16.07 1.12 -12.92
CA PRO A 104 -14.68 1.21 -12.48
C PRO A 104 -13.69 1.46 -13.63
N GLU A 105 -13.89 0.82 -14.78
CA GLU A 105 -13.02 0.93 -15.96
C GLU A 105 -13.00 2.36 -16.54
N GLU A 106 -14.09 3.11 -16.40
CA GLU A 106 -14.18 4.50 -16.84
C GLU A 106 -13.49 5.48 -15.86
N LEU A 107 -13.28 5.07 -14.61
CA LEU A 107 -12.75 5.93 -13.54
C LEU A 107 -11.24 5.87 -13.40
N PHE A 108 -10.60 4.77 -13.81
CA PHE A 108 -9.16 4.57 -13.67
C PHE A 108 -8.49 4.46 -15.03
N SER A 109 -7.56 5.37 -15.33
CA SER A 109 -6.73 5.26 -16.52
C SER A 109 -5.58 4.26 -16.30
N TYR A 110 -5.12 3.66 -17.40
CA TYR A 110 -3.95 2.77 -17.39
C TYR A 110 -2.72 3.48 -16.80
N ASP A 111 -2.47 4.74 -17.17
CA ASP A 111 -1.33 5.52 -16.67
C ASP A 111 -1.42 5.76 -15.16
N TYR A 112 -2.62 6.00 -14.64
CA TYR A 112 -2.84 6.13 -13.20
C TYR A 112 -2.51 4.82 -12.47
N ALA A 113 -3.00 3.69 -12.97
CA ALA A 113 -2.74 2.39 -12.35
C ALA A 113 -1.26 2.00 -12.45
N LYS A 114 -0.60 2.28 -13.58
CA LYS A 114 0.83 2.04 -13.76
C LYS A 114 1.67 2.86 -12.78
N LYS A 115 1.42 4.16 -12.67
CA LYS A 115 2.11 5.03 -11.71
C LYS A 115 1.89 4.56 -10.27
N THR A 116 0.64 4.21 -9.94
CA THR A 116 0.29 3.67 -8.63
C THR A 116 1.09 2.41 -8.33
N LEU A 117 1.18 1.48 -9.29
CA LEU A 117 1.95 0.24 -9.14
C LEU A 117 3.44 0.49 -8.91
N GLU A 118 4.03 1.44 -9.63
CA GLU A 118 5.43 1.87 -9.46
C GLU A 118 5.69 2.45 -8.06
N ASP A 119 4.82 3.33 -7.59
CA ASP A 119 4.89 3.92 -6.24
C ASP A 119 4.73 2.82 -5.16
N VAL A 120 3.73 1.94 -5.30
CA VAL A 120 3.49 0.85 -4.34
C VAL A 120 4.64 -0.16 -4.30
N LYS A 121 5.27 -0.44 -5.44
CA LYS A 121 6.48 -1.27 -5.50
C LYS A 121 7.61 -0.65 -4.67
N LEU A 122 7.88 0.65 -4.87
CA LEU A 122 8.89 1.37 -4.08
C LEU A 122 8.59 1.27 -2.57
N TYR A 123 7.34 1.47 -2.16
CA TYR A 123 6.95 1.40 -0.75
C TYR A 123 7.10 0.00 -0.16
N LEU A 124 6.77 -1.04 -0.92
CA LEU A 124 6.97 -2.42 -0.48
C LEU A 124 8.47 -2.71 -0.30
N ASP A 125 9.31 -2.28 -1.24
CA ASP A 125 10.77 -2.44 -1.16
C ASP A 125 11.34 -1.74 0.08
N LEU A 126 10.85 -0.54 0.42
CA LEU A 126 11.20 0.16 1.66
C LEU A 126 10.80 -0.63 2.91
N CYS A 127 9.61 -1.23 2.92
CA CYS A 127 9.13 -2.04 4.04
C CYS A 127 9.95 -3.34 4.20
N LEU A 128 10.32 -3.99 3.09
CA LEU A 128 11.20 -5.16 3.09
C LEU A 128 12.60 -4.80 3.60
N LYS A 129 13.17 -3.69 3.13
CA LYS A 129 14.46 -3.18 3.63
C LYS A 129 14.42 -2.90 5.14
N LEU A 130 13.31 -2.38 5.65
CA LEU A 130 13.13 -2.13 7.08
C LEU A 130 13.12 -3.45 7.87
N LEU A 131 12.39 -4.46 7.38
CA LEU A 131 12.37 -5.80 7.99
C LEU A 131 13.77 -6.40 8.08
N GLU A 132 14.54 -6.35 6.99
CA GLU A 132 15.89 -6.92 6.96
C GLU A 132 16.84 -6.19 7.91
N ARG A 133 16.78 -4.85 7.96
CA ARG A 133 17.54 -4.08 8.97
C ARG A 133 17.17 -4.50 10.40
N TRP A 134 15.87 -4.69 10.68
CA TRP A 134 15.40 -5.08 12.00
C TRP A 134 15.82 -6.50 12.38
N LYS A 135 15.87 -7.44 11.43
CA LYS A 135 16.42 -8.78 11.65
C LYS A 135 17.92 -8.75 11.95
N ALA A 136 18.67 -7.94 11.21
CA ALA A 136 20.13 -7.81 11.40
C ALA A 136 20.49 -7.21 12.76
N GLY A 137 19.70 -6.28 13.29
CA GLY A 137 19.92 -5.69 14.62
C GLY A 137 19.50 -6.57 15.81
N ARG A 138 18.96 -7.78 15.57
CA ARG A 138 18.59 -8.76 16.61
C ARG A 138 19.55 -9.93 16.71
N GLN A 139 20.52 -10.01 15.80
CA GLN A 139 21.66 -10.96 15.86
C GLN A 139 22.83 -10.27 16.58
#